data_AF-A0A8T5MQJ6-F1
#
_entry.id   AF-A0A8T5MQJ6-F1
#
_cell.length_a   1.000
_cell.length_b   1.000
_cell.length_c   1.000
_cell.angle_alpha   90.00
_cell.angle_beta   90.00
_cell.angle_gamma   90.00
#
_symmetry.space_group_name_H-M   'P 1'
#
loop_
_entity.id
_entity.type
_entity.pdbx_description
1 polymer ?
#
loop_
_entity_poly.entity_id
_entity_poly.type
_entity_poly.pdbx_seq_one_letter_code
_entity_poly.pdbx_strand_id
1 'polypeptide(L)'
;MTIRRKVKKVIDGDTFQTHTKVNGSNFVRIAGKNAPEKHQFGGPQATRRLKNQIQGKVVTLQPVGRHRGRVVAKVRKNRRLLR
;
A
#
# COMPACT_ATOMS: atom_id res chain seq x y z
N MET A 1 -9.28 -14.66 -1.39
CA MET A 1 -9.69 -14.02 -0.11
C MET A 1 -9.37 -12.54 -0.13
N THR A 2 -10.24 -11.68 0.42
CA THR A 2 -9.99 -10.24 0.57
C THR A 2 -10.03 -9.82 2.04
N ILE A 3 -9.14 -8.91 2.44
CA ILE A 3 -8.95 -8.49 3.84
C ILE A 3 -9.10 -6.98 3.91
N ARG A 4 -9.90 -6.47 4.86
CA ARG A 4 -10.02 -5.03 5.10
C ARG A 4 -9.07 -4.61 6.22
N ARG A 5 -8.25 -3.58 5.97
CA ARG A 5 -7.32 -3.04 6.97
C ARG A 5 -7.26 -1.52 6.93
N LYS A 6 -7.14 -0.92 8.12
CA LYS A 6 -6.87 0.51 8.28
C LYS A 6 -5.38 0.78 8.02
N VAL A 7 -5.11 1.75 7.16
CA VAL A 7 -3.75 2.21 6.86
C VAL A 7 -3.25 3.10 7.98
N LYS A 8 -2.14 2.71 8.58
CA LYS A 8 -1.43 3.45 9.63
C LYS A 8 -0.58 4.57 9.03
N LYS A 9 0.26 4.24 8.05
CA LYS A 9 1.26 5.17 7.48
C LYS A 9 1.59 4.78 6.04
N VAL A 10 1.80 5.77 5.18
CA VAL A 10 2.38 5.55 3.84
C VAL A 10 3.89 5.76 3.92
N ILE A 11 4.66 4.81 3.35
CA ILE A 11 6.13 4.82 3.41
C ILE A 11 6.69 5.50 2.16
N ASP A 12 6.22 5.07 0.99
CA ASP A 12 6.60 5.59 -0.33
C ASP A 12 5.39 5.50 -1.29
N GLY A 13 5.57 5.74 -2.59
CA GLY A 13 4.47 5.80 -3.55
C GLY A 13 3.78 4.46 -3.85
N ASP A 14 4.31 3.32 -3.37
CA ASP A 14 3.74 1.98 -3.58
C ASP A 14 3.63 1.11 -2.31
N THR A 15 4.22 1.54 -1.19
CA THR A 15 4.31 0.79 0.07
C THR A 15 3.65 1.56 1.21
N PHE A 16 2.84 0.87 2.00
CA PHE A 16 2.21 1.40 3.21
C PHE A 16 2.17 0.36 4.33
N GLN A 17 1.88 0.85 5.53
CA GLN A 17 1.76 0.05 6.74
C GLN A 17 0.30 0.01 7.20
N THR A 18 -0.17 -1.15 7.66
CA THR A 18 -1.49 -1.35 8.28
C THR A 18 -1.38 -1.41 9.80
N HIS A 19 -2.50 -1.12 10.50
CA HIS A 19 -2.56 -1.27 11.96
C HIS A 19 -2.49 -2.74 12.43
N THR A 20 -3.07 -3.65 11.64
CA THR A 20 -3.08 -5.08 11.92
C THR A 20 -2.32 -5.82 10.83
N LYS A 21 -1.64 -6.91 11.20
CA LYS A 21 -0.90 -7.76 10.27
C LYS A 21 -1.82 -8.29 9.16
N VAL A 22 -1.23 -8.38 7.98
CA VAL A 22 -1.76 -9.03 6.78
C VAL A 22 -0.78 -10.15 6.49
N ASN A 23 -1.22 -11.40 6.54
CA ASN A 23 -0.40 -12.59 6.27
C ASN A 23 1.00 -12.54 6.94
N GLY A 24 1.03 -12.16 8.22
CA GLY A 24 2.26 -12.09 9.03
C GLY A 24 3.10 -10.81 8.89
N SER A 25 2.72 -9.84 8.05
CA SER A 25 3.44 -8.55 7.92
C SER A 25 2.50 -7.35 8.05
N ASN A 26 2.99 -6.26 8.63
CA ASN A 26 2.27 -4.98 8.64
C ASN A 26 2.55 -4.14 7.40
N PHE A 27 3.51 -4.55 6.56
CA PHE A 27 3.91 -3.81 5.37
C PHE A 27 3.27 -4.41 4.13
N VAL A 28 2.65 -3.55 3.34
CA VAL A 28 1.94 -3.93 2.12
C VAL A 28 2.48 -3.11 0.95
N ARG A 29 2.88 -3.80 -0.12
CA ARG A 29 3.23 -3.22 -1.43
C ARG A 29 2.07 -3.40 -2.40
N ILE A 30 1.72 -2.34 -3.11
CA ILE A 30 0.66 -2.35 -4.11
C ILE A 30 1.14 -3.16 -5.33
N ALA A 31 0.41 -4.21 -5.67
CA ALA A 31 0.72 -5.05 -6.83
C ALA A 31 0.59 -4.25 -8.13
N GLY A 32 1.59 -4.36 -9.01
CA GLY A 32 1.60 -3.69 -10.32
C GLY A 32 1.89 -2.18 -10.27
N LYS A 33 2.23 -1.63 -9.10
CA LYS A 33 2.64 -0.23 -8.94
C LYS A 33 4.13 -0.17 -8.64
N ASN A 34 4.88 0.44 -9.55
CA ASN A 34 6.29 0.77 -9.33
C ASN A 34 6.38 2.28 -9.16
N ALA A 35 6.44 2.73 -7.91
CA ALA A 35 6.69 4.13 -7.62
C ALA A 35 8.20 4.36 -7.50
N PRO A 36 8.70 5.56 -7.89
CA PRO A 36 10.05 5.97 -7.57
C PRO A 36 10.24 5.94 -6.05
N GLU A 37 11.43 5.59 -5.59
CA GLU A 37 11.75 5.69 -4.17
C GLU A 37 11.62 7.14 -3.71
N LYS A 38 11.37 7.35 -2.41
CA LYS A 38 11.11 8.68 -1.84
C LYS A 38 12.16 9.74 -2.21
N HIS A 39 13.41 9.33 -2.45
CA HIS A 39 14.54 10.22 -2.78
C HIS A 39 14.77 10.42 -4.28
N GLN A 40 14.07 9.66 -5.14
CA GLN A 40 14.17 9.80 -6.58
C GLN A 40 13.22 10.91 -7.08
N PHE A 41 13.50 11.43 -8.26
CA PHE A 41 12.65 12.40 -8.93
C PHE A 41 11.20 11.88 -9.02
N GLY A 42 10.24 12.65 -8.52
CA GLY A 42 8.81 12.27 -8.44
C GLY A 42 8.40 11.41 -7.23
N GLY A 43 9.36 10.86 -6.47
CA GLY A 43 9.11 10.05 -5.26
C GLY A 43 8.31 10.75 -4.15
N PRO A 44 8.67 12.00 -3.76
CA PRO A 44 7.91 12.76 -2.76
C PRO A 44 6.48 13.03 -3.21
N GLN A 45 6.27 13.34 -4.49
CA GLN A 45 4.94 13.61 -5.05
C GLN A 45 4.08 12.35 -5.07
N ALA A 46 4.64 11.21 -5.49
CA ALA A 46 3.96 9.91 -5.48
C ALA A 46 3.55 9.50 -4.06
N THR A 47 4.45 9.69 -3.09
CA THR A 47 4.21 9.42 -1.67
C THR A 47 3.07 10.31 -1.14
N ARG A 48 3.09 11.62 -1.43
CA ARG A 48 2.04 12.57 -1.01
C ARG A 48 0.69 12.21 -1.60
N ARG A 49 0.64 11.86 -2.89
CA ARG A 49 -0.60 11.42 -3.56
C ARG A 49 -1.18 10.18 -2.89
N LEU A 50 -0.35 9.16 -2.65
CA LEU A 50 -0.81 7.94 -1.99
C LEU A 50 -1.25 8.22 -0.54
N LYS A 51 -0.50 9.04 0.21
CA LYS A 51 -0.84 9.47 1.56
C LYS A 51 -2.24 10.09 1.64
N ASN A 52 -2.54 11.07 0.79
CA ASN A 52 -3.85 11.73 0.75
C ASN A 52 -4.97 10.74 0.36
N GLN A 53 -4.63 9.77 -0.49
CA GLN A 53 -5.58 8.78 -0.95
C GLN A 53 -5.94 7.77 0.14
N ILE A 54 -4.99 7.21 0.89
CA ILE A 54 -5.24 6.04 1.75
C ILE A 54 -4.86 6.20 3.22
N GLN A 55 -4.01 7.14 3.63
CA GLN A 55 -3.57 7.22 5.03
C GLN A 55 -4.76 7.45 5.96
N GLY A 56 -4.83 6.68 7.05
CA GLY A 56 -5.92 6.72 8.02
C GLY A 56 -7.22 6.05 7.56
N LYS A 57 -7.31 5.60 6.30
CA LYS A 57 -8.52 5.02 5.70
C LYS A 57 -8.47 3.50 5.70
N VAL A 58 -9.64 2.87 5.59
CA VAL A 58 -9.75 1.41 5.40
C VAL A 58 -9.64 1.07 3.92
N VAL A 59 -8.74 0.16 3.59
CA VAL A 59 -8.54 -0.36 2.24
C VAL A 59 -8.85 -1.85 2.19
N THR A 60 -9.27 -2.34 1.03
CA THR A 60 -9.46 -3.77 0.77
C THR A 60 -8.22 -4.31 0.09
N LEU A 61 -7.63 -5.34 0.68
CA LEU A 61 -6.41 -5.98 0.25
C LEU A 61 -6.74 -7.37 -0.29
N GLN A 62 -6.21 -7.69 -1.45
CA GLN A 62 -6.20 -9.05 -1.98
C GLN A 62 -4.73 -9.45 -2.13
N PRO A 63 -4.16 -10.14 -1.12
CA PRO A 63 -2.78 -10.63 -1.18
C PRO A 63 -2.58 -11.50 -2.42
N VAL A 64 -1.49 -11.26 -3.14
CA VAL A 64 -1.09 -12.03 -4.33
C VAL A 64 0.31 -12.63 -4.19
N GLY A 65 1.08 -12.21 -3.19
CA GLY A 65 2.42 -12.75 -2.95
C GLY A 65 3.15 -12.02 -1.84
N ARG A 66 4.46 -12.22 -1.78
CA ARG A 66 5.35 -11.61 -0.80
C ARG A 66 6.63 -11.17 -1.49
N HIS A 67 7.15 -10.01 -1.14
CA HIS A 67 8.39 -9.47 -1.69
C HIS A 67 9.19 -8.77 -0.59
N ARG A 68 10.43 -9.23 -0.35
CA ARG A 68 11.36 -8.65 0.65
C ARG A 68 10.69 -8.35 1.99
N GLY A 69 9.99 -9.33 2.56
CA GLY A 69 9.29 -9.22 3.86
C GLY A 69 7.93 -8.49 3.85
N ARG A 70 7.52 -7.90 2.72
CA ARG A 70 6.25 -7.17 2.55
C ARG A 70 5.22 -8.06 1.86
N VAL A 71 3.95 -7.92 2.23
CA VAL A 71 2.86 -8.54 1.46
C VAL A 71 2.64 -7.75 0.19
N VAL A 72 2.64 -8.42 -0.96
CA VAL A 72 2.22 -7.83 -2.23
C VAL A 72 0.73 -8.08 -2.37
N ALA A 73 -0.06 -7.02 -2.56
CA ALA A 73 -1.51 -7.12 -2.65
C ALA A 73 -2.11 -6.19 -3.70
N LYS A 74 -3.19 -6.64 -4.36
CA LYS A 74 -4.08 -5.73 -5.09
C LYS A 74 -4.86 -4.92 -4.06
N VAL A 75 -4.76 -3.60 -4.11
CA VAL A 75 -5.34 -2.71 -3.10
C VAL A 75 -6.48 -1.92 -3.71
N ARG A 76 -7.65 -1.96 -3.08
CA ARG A 76 -8.83 -1.21 -3.49
C ARG A 76 -9.25 -0.22 -2.41
N LYS A 77 -9.60 0.99 -2.82
CA LYS A 77 -10.28 1.99 -2.01
C LYS A 77 -11.61 2.34 -2.67
N ASN A 78 -12.73 2.17 -1.96
CA ASN A 78 -14.08 2.44 -2.48
C ASN A 78 -14.30 1.79 -3.87
N ARG A 79 -14.00 0.49 -3.99
CA ARG A 79 -14.05 -0.30 -5.24
C ARG A 79 -13.05 0.10 -6.34
N ARG A 80 -12.34 1.23 -6.22
CA ARG A 80 -11.28 1.65 -7.15
C ARG A 80 -9.95 0.95 -6.83
N LEU A 81 -9.38 0.27 -7.83
CA LEU A 81 -8.05 -0.33 -7.74
C LEU A 81 -6.97 0.76 -7.71
N LEU A 82 -6.03 0.64 -6.77
CA LEU A 82 -4.83 1.46 -6.72
C LEU A 82 -3.77 0.86 -7.65
N ARG A 83 -3.28 1.69 -8.57
CA ARG A 83 -2.20 1.42 -9.52
C ARG A 83 -1.42 2.71 -9.68
#